data_AF-A0A7J0BV87-F1
#
_entry.id   AF-A0A7J0BV87-F1
#
_cell.length_a   1.000
_cell.length_b   1.000
_cell.length_c   1.000
_cell.angle_alpha   90.00
_cell.angle_beta   90.00
_cell.angle_gamma   90.00
#
_symmetry.space_group_name_H-M   'P 1'
#
loop_
_entity.id
_entity.type
_entity.pdbx_description
1 polymer ?
#
loop_
_entity_poly.entity_id
_entity_poly.type
_entity_poly.pdbx_seq_one_letter_code
_entity_poly.pdbx_strand_id
1 'polypeptide(L)'
;MRRYNLNVLDLEVSFKAEADPLRVENAKKLVEERFEKLNFPGRQISKEKLLTFLVLGLADDLLQSDHKLKQLNKRVQRIMDKIDSGTT
;
A
#
# COMPACT_ATOMS: atom_id res chain seq x y z
N MET A 1 -10.17 -3.39 17.47
CA MET A 1 -9.36 -4.25 16.58
C MET A 1 -9.99 -5.63 16.45
N ARG A 2 -10.07 -6.16 15.23
CA ARG A 2 -10.52 -7.52 14.92
C ARG A 2 -9.31 -8.44 14.75
N ARG A 3 -9.48 -9.72 15.04
CA ARG A 3 -8.44 -10.74 14.82
C ARG A 3 -8.62 -11.35 13.44
N TYR A 4 -7.53 -11.53 12.72
CA TYR A 4 -7.48 -12.13 11.41
C TYR A 4 -6.49 -13.28 11.41
N ASN A 5 -6.87 -14.37 10.74
CA ASN A 5 -6.00 -15.50 10.42
C ASN A 5 -6.04 -15.65 8.90
N LEU A 6 -4.89 -15.52 8.25
CA LEU A 6 -4.77 -15.60 6.80
C LEU A 6 -3.63 -16.54 6.43
N ASN A 7 -3.77 -17.21 5.30
CA ASN A 7 -2.62 -17.75 4.58
C ASN A 7 -2.21 -16.71 3.53
N VAL A 8 -0.96 -16.26 3.57
CA VAL A 8 -0.36 -15.30 2.64
C VAL A 8 0.96 -15.87 2.16
N LEU A 9 1.11 -16.10 0.85
CA LEU A 9 2.34 -16.70 0.28
C LEU A 9 2.74 -18.01 0.97
N ASP A 10 1.77 -18.90 1.20
CA ASP A 10 1.92 -20.18 1.91
C ASP A 10 2.36 -20.06 3.38
N LEU A 11 2.22 -18.87 3.97
CA LEU A 11 2.50 -18.62 5.38
C LEU A 11 1.21 -18.30 6.13
N GLU A 12 0.95 -19.05 7.19
CA GLU A 12 -0.15 -18.74 8.10
C GLU A 12 0.25 -17.60 9.05
N VAL A 13 -0.54 -16.53 9.05
CA VAL A 13 -0.32 -15.33 9.85
C VAL A 13 -1.58 -14.97 10.62
N SER A 14 -1.39 -14.74 11.92
CA SER A 14 -2.43 -14.32 12.86
C SER A 14 -2.11 -12.94 13.39
N PHE A 15 -3.00 -11.96 13.17
CA PHE A 15 -2.77 -10.58 13.59
C PHE A 15 -4.06 -9.86 14.00
N LYS A 16 -3.93 -8.70 14.64
CA LYS A 16 -5.05 -7.82 14.99
C LYS A 16 -4.96 -6.51 14.20
N ALA A 17 -6.06 -6.08 13.61
CA ALA A 17 -6.13 -4.83 12.87
C ALA A 17 -7.48 -4.11 13.06
N GLU A 18 -7.51 -2.80 12.84
CA GLU A 18 -8.76 -2.02 12.75
C GLU A 18 -9.41 -2.07 11.37
N ALA A 19 -8.68 -2.58 10.38
CA ALA A 19 -9.18 -2.81 9.04
C ALA A 19 -10.41 -3.70 9.05
N ASP A 20 -11.35 -3.42 8.16
CA ASP A 20 -12.43 -4.33 7.82
C ASP A 20 -11.91 -5.54 7.01
N PRO A 21 -12.67 -6.65 6.94
CA PRO A 21 -12.22 -7.87 6.29
C PRO A 21 -11.90 -7.70 4.80
N LEU A 22 -12.64 -6.85 4.08
CA LEU A 22 -12.41 -6.62 2.66
C LEU A 22 -11.07 -5.91 2.44
N ARG A 23 -10.75 -4.91 3.27
CA ARG A 23 -9.45 -4.23 3.23
C ARG A 23 -8.29 -5.17 3.53
N VAL A 24 -8.49 -6.10 4.47
CA VAL A 24 -7.49 -7.14 4.79
C VAL A 24 -7.28 -8.11 3.62
N GLU A 25 -8.35 -8.58 2.99
CA GLU A 25 -8.27 -9.47 1.83
C GLU A 25 -7.62 -8.79 0.62
N ASN A 26 -7.93 -7.52 0.38
CA ASN A 26 -7.29 -6.73 -0.66
C ASN A 26 -5.79 -6.54 -0.41
N ALA A 27 -5.38 -6.34 0.84
CA ALA A 27 -3.96 -6.25 1.20
C ALA A 27 -3.24 -7.57 0.95
N LYS A 28 -3.86 -8.72 1.27
CA LYS A 28 -3.35 -10.05 0.92
C LYS A 28 -3.14 -10.18 -0.60
N LYS A 29 -4.19 -9.95 -1.39
CA LYS A 29 -4.12 -10.05 -2.86
C LYS A 29 -3.02 -9.18 -3.45
N LEU A 30 -2.89 -7.94 -2.98
CA LEU A 30 -1.84 -7.02 -3.42
C LEU A 30 -0.43 -7.56 -3.14
N VAL A 31 -0.22 -8.17 -1.96
CA VAL A 31 1.05 -8.79 -1.58
C VAL A 31 1.37 -9.96 -2.51
N GLU A 32 0.40 -10.84 -2.77
CA GLU A 32 0.56 -12.03 -3.62
C GLU A 32 0.86 -11.65 -5.07
N GLU A 33 0.06 -10.75 -5.66
CA GLU A 33 0.26 -10.27 -7.03
C GLU A 33 1.64 -9.61 -7.24
N ARG A 34 2.11 -8.84 -6.25
CA ARG A 34 3.42 -8.19 -6.34
C ARG A 34 4.56 -9.15 -6.12
N PHE A 35 4.39 -10.14 -5.25
CA PHE A 35 5.39 -11.19 -5.08
C PHE A 35 5.56 -12.00 -6.36
N GLU A 36 4.47 -12.39 -7.03
CA GLU A 36 4.52 -13.09 -8.31
C GLU A 36 5.27 -12.28 -9.38
N LYS A 37 5.04 -10.97 -9.45
CA LYS A 37 5.79 -10.05 -10.32
C LYS A 37 7.26 -9.88 -9.95
N LEU A 38 7.69 -10.27 -8.75
CA LEU A 38 9.11 -10.27 -8.38
C LEU A 38 9.74 -11.64 -8.61
N ASN A 39 8.93 -12.69 -8.52
CA ASN A 39 9.32 -14.09 -8.60
C ASN A 39 9.28 -14.59 -10.05
N PHE A 40 10.18 -14.08 -10.90
CA PHE A 40 10.31 -14.58 -12.28
C PHE A 40 11.25 -15.79 -12.38
N PRO A 41 10.90 -16.80 -13.21
CA PRO A 41 11.75 -17.96 -13.46
C PRO A 41 13.15 -17.53 -13.94
N GLY A 42 14.20 -18.12 -13.35
CA GLY A 42 15.60 -17.86 -13.71
C GLY A 42 16.34 -16.90 -12.76
N ARG A 43 15.65 -16.26 -11.81
CA ARG A 43 16.27 -15.40 -10.80
C ARG A 43 16.58 -16.20 -9.52
N GLN A 44 17.87 -16.46 -9.23
CA GLN A 44 18.29 -17.06 -7.96
C GLN A 44 18.25 -16.04 -6.82
N ILE A 45 17.06 -15.70 -6.32
CA ILE A 45 16.88 -14.87 -5.13
C ILE A 45 16.05 -15.63 -4.10
N SER A 46 16.48 -15.61 -2.84
CA SER A 46 15.75 -16.25 -1.75
C SER A 46 14.40 -15.55 -1.50
N LYS A 47 13.41 -16.31 -1.00
CA LYS A 47 12.09 -15.78 -0.62
C LYS A 47 12.22 -14.59 0.35
N GLU A 48 13.13 -14.66 1.32
CA GLU A 48 13.41 -13.56 2.25
C GLU A 48 13.84 -12.27 1.54
N LYS A 49 14.79 -12.36 0.59
CA LYS A 49 15.23 -11.19 -0.19
C LYS A 49 14.09 -10.64 -1.04
N LEU A 50 13.27 -11.49 -1.65
CA LEU A 50 12.08 -11.06 -2.40
C LEU A 50 11.07 -10.34 -1.51
N LEU A 51 10.82 -10.85 -0.30
CA LEU A 51 9.95 -10.20 0.68
C LEU A 51 10.52 -8.85 1.14
N THR A 52 11.83 -8.74 1.34
CA THR A 52 12.47 -7.45 1.65
C THR A 52 12.28 -6.45 0.51
N PHE A 53 12.47 -6.85 -0.76
CA PHE A 53 12.19 -5.99 -1.90
C PHE A 53 10.71 -5.59 -1.98
N LEU A 54 9.81 -6.52 -1.71
CA LEU A 54 8.37 -6.27 -1.71
C LEU A 54 7.99 -5.22 -0.66
N VAL A 55 8.49 -5.37 0.58
CA VAL A 55 8.21 -4.43 1.67
C VAL A 55 8.77 -3.05 1.35
N LEU A 56 10.00 -2.96 0.82
CA LEU A 56 10.58 -1.69 0.40
C LEU A 56 9.73 -1.01 -0.70
N GLY A 57 9.28 -1.75 -1.70
CA GLY A 57 8.41 -1.23 -2.76
C GLY A 57 7.06 -0.75 -2.23
N LEU A 58 6.43 -1.51 -1.32
CA LEU A 58 5.17 -1.09 -0.68
C LEU A 58 5.33 0.15 0.21
N ALA A 59 6.46 0.27 0.91
CA ALA A 59 6.76 1.46 1.71
C ALA A 59 7.00 2.70 0.82
N ASP A 60 7.72 2.55 -0.29
CA ASP A 60 7.90 3.64 -1.25
C ASP A 60 6.56 4.09 -1.86
N ASP A 61 5.71 3.15 -2.29
CA ASP A 61 4.39 3.48 -2.83
C ASP A 61 3.50 4.22 -1.83
N LEU A 62 3.58 3.85 -0.54
CA LEU A 62 2.90 4.57 0.53
C LEU A 62 3.41 6.01 0.64
N LEU A 63 4.73 6.20 0.68
CA LEU A 63 5.36 7.53 0.75
C LEU A 63 4.98 8.39 -0.48
N GLN A 64 4.98 7.80 -1.68
CA GLN A 64 4.56 8.48 -2.89
C GLN A 64 3.07 8.86 -2.86
N SER A 65 2.22 7.98 -2.34
CA SER A 65 0.77 8.24 -2.22
C SER A 65 0.49 9.39 -1.26
N ASP A 66 1.17 9.41 -0.10
CA ASP A 66 1.08 10.50 0.87
C ASP A 66 1.57 11.83 0.28
N HIS A 67 2.65 11.79 -0.51
CA HIS A 67 3.15 12.97 -1.19
C HIS A 67 2.14 13.52 -2.20
N LYS A 68 1.54 12.65 -3.03
CA LYS A 68 0.50 13.02 -4.00
C LYS A 68 -0.73 13.62 -3.31
N LEU A 69 -1.19 13.04 -2.20
CA LEU A 69 -2.29 13.57 -1.41
C LEU A 69 -1.99 14.98 -0.87
N LYS A 70 -0.78 15.19 -0.32
CA LYS A 70 -0.34 16.52 0.14
C LYS A 70 -0.32 17.55 -0.99
N GLN A 71 0.19 17.17 -2.16
CA GLN A 71 0.19 18.06 -3.32
C GLN A 71 -1.22 18.40 -3.80
N LEU A 72 -2.11 17.41 -3.83
CA LEU A 72 -3.50 17.60 -4.24
C LEU A 72 -4.23 18.54 -3.27
N ASN A 73 -4.08 18.33 -1.97
CA ASN A 73 -4.64 19.22 -0.94
C ASN A 73 -4.13 20.66 -1.09
N LYS A 74 -2.82 20.85 -1.34
CA LYS A 74 -2.26 22.18 -1.63
C LYS A 74 -2.83 22.81 -2.91
N ARG A 75 -3.19 22.01 -3.90
CA ARG A 75 -3.79 22.51 -5.15
C ARG A 75 -5.25 22.89 -4.94
N VAL A 76 -6.01 22.07 -4.21
CA VAL A 76 -7.39 22.37 -3.81
C VAL A 76 -7.44 23.65 -2.98
N GLN A 77 -6.57 23.79 -1.96
CA GLN A 77 -6.52 25.00 -1.15
C GLN A 77 -6.25 26.26 -2.00
N ARG A 78 -5.26 26.21 -2.89
CA ARG A 78 -4.99 27.32 -3.81
C ARG A 78 -6.15 27.68 -4.73
N ILE A 79 -7.01 26.72 -5.08
CA ILE A 79 -8.21 26.99 -5.88
C ILE A 79 -9.26 27.67 -5.01
N MET A 80 -9.48 27.18 -3.78
CA MET A 80 -10.38 27.80 -2.80
C MET A 80 -9.99 29.24 -2.51
N ASP A 81 -8.71 29.50 -2.20
CA ASP A 81 -8.21 30.85 -1.91
C ASP A 81 -8.46 31.83 -3.08
N LYS A 82 -8.37 31.34 -4.33
CA LYS A 82 -8.65 32.14 -5.52
C LYS A 82 -10.13 32.46 -5.68
N ILE A 83 -11.01 31.50 -5.41
CA ILE A 83 -12.47 31.71 -5.43
C ILE A 83 -12.85 32.75 -4.38
N ASP A 84 -12.32 32.62 -3.17
CA ASP A 84 -12.59 33.55 -2.07
C ASP A 84 -12.08 34.97 -2.40
N SER A 85 -10.88 35.08 -3.00
CA SER A 85 -10.33 36.39 -3.40
C SER A 85 -11.04 37.04 -4.60
N GLY A 86 -11.74 36.26 -5.43
CA GLY A 86 -12.46 36.74 -6.62
C GLY A 86 -13.93 37.09 -6.36
N THR A 87 -14.42 36.89 -5.14
CA THR A 87 -15.80 37.20 -4.72
C THR A 87 -15.87 38.48 -3.87
N THR A 88 -14.83 39.32 -3.92
CA THR A 88 -14.78 40.70 -3.39
C THR A 88 -14.67 41.68 -4.54
#